data_AF-A0A6C0DB01-F1
#
_entry.id   AF-A0A6C0DB01-F1
#
_cell.length_a   1.000
_cell.length_b   1.000
_cell.length_c   1.000
_cell.angle_alpha   90.00
_cell.angle_beta   90.00
_cell.angle_gamma   90.00
#
_symmetry.space_group_name_H-M   'P 1'
#
loop_
_entity.id
_entity.type
_entity.pdbx_description
1 polymer ?
#
loop_
_entity_poly.entity_id
_entity_poly.type
_entity_poly.pdbx_seq_one_letter_code
_entity_poly.pdbx_strand_id
1 'polypeptide(L)'
;MQDAEEAAEDTSGNTVGGISTSSPNWYCYLLVNTSASQNRRTYIGATVNPDRRLRQHNGDLVGGARATHGKKWRRAVLIGGFGGEREALRFEWWWKRLSRGAPGSPLEARMHALSGLMADWSQQGYTSQLVVLENSI
;
A
#
# COMPACT_ATOMS: atom_id res chain seq x y z
N MET A 1 -44.44 6.79 6.36
CA MET A 1 -43.01 7.10 6.53
C MET A 1 -42.47 6.09 7.53
N GLN A 2 -42.11 4.85 7.18
CA GLN A 2 -41.18 4.46 6.10
C GLN A 2 -40.00 5.42 6.05
N ASP A 3 -38.88 5.01 6.66
CA ASP A 3 -37.63 4.68 5.97
C ASP A 3 -36.59 4.05 6.94
N ALA A 4 -36.24 2.79 6.65
CA ALA A 4 -34.90 2.12 6.67
C ALA A 4 -33.98 2.27 7.92
N GLU A 5 -33.55 1.23 8.66
CA GLU A 5 -32.73 0.04 8.30
C GLU A 5 -31.45 0.48 7.55
N GLU A 6 -30.23 0.38 8.09
CA GLU A 6 -29.42 -0.84 8.02
C GLU A 6 -28.11 -0.70 8.83
N ALA A 7 -27.62 -1.85 9.31
CA ALA A 7 -26.53 -2.07 10.25
C ALA A 7 -25.12 -1.79 9.70
N ALA A 8 -24.17 -1.54 10.61
CA ALA A 8 -22.80 -1.98 10.44
C ALA A 8 -22.35 -2.65 11.75
N GLU A 9 -22.27 -3.98 11.70
CA GLU A 9 -21.89 -4.91 12.76
C GLU A 9 -20.55 -4.56 13.41
N ASP A 10 -20.58 -4.35 14.72
CA ASP A 10 -19.47 -4.66 15.62
C ASP A 10 -19.53 -6.16 15.92
N THR A 11 -18.87 -6.98 15.09
CA THR A 11 -18.73 -8.42 15.37
C THR A 11 -17.32 -8.72 15.83
N SER A 12 -17.20 -8.83 17.15
CA SER A 12 -16.17 -9.58 17.84
C SER A 12 -15.98 -10.98 17.26
N GLY A 13 -14.78 -11.29 16.78
CA GLY A 13 -14.31 -12.65 16.58
C GLY A 13 -13.26 -13.01 17.63
N ASN A 14 -13.67 -13.34 18.85
CA ASN A 14 -12.81 -14.02 19.84
C ASN A 14 -13.17 -15.51 19.89
N THR A 15 -12.48 -16.32 19.10
CA THR A 15 -12.56 -17.78 19.17
C THR A 15 -11.49 -18.31 20.12
N VAL A 16 -11.89 -18.65 21.34
CA VAL A 16 -11.13 -19.57 22.20
C VAL A 16 -11.50 -20.99 21.77
N GLY A 17 -10.67 -21.61 20.93
CA GLY A 17 -10.84 -22.99 20.48
C GLY A 17 -10.82 -23.14 18.97
N GLY A 18 -9.63 -23.06 18.36
CA GLY A 18 -9.43 -23.21 16.92
C GLY A 18 -8.77 -21.98 16.29
N ILE A 19 -7.54 -21.66 16.68
CA ILE A 19 -6.82 -20.51 16.14
C ILE A 19 -6.23 -20.88 14.78
N SER A 20 -6.95 -20.59 13.69
CA SER A 20 -6.29 -20.35 12.41
C SER A 20 -5.64 -18.96 12.49
N THR A 21 -4.39 -18.88 12.95
CA THR A 21 -3.61 -17.64 12.87
C THR A 21 -3.34 -17.36 11.39
N SER A 22 -4.28 -16.73 10.68
CA SER A 22 -3.96 -16.17 9.37
C SER A 22 -2.97 -15.03 9.63
N SER A 23 -1.72 -15.22 9.21
CA SER A 23 -0.68 -14.19 9.28
C SER A 23 -1.25 -12.86 8.78
N PRO A 24 -0.92 -11.72 9.42
CA PRO A 24 -1.46 -10.44 8.99
C PRO A 24 -1.06 -10.18 7.54
N ASN A 25 -2.05 -9.81 6.72
CA ASN A 25 -1.82 -9.47 5.33
C ASN A 25 -0.90 -8.24 5.26
N TRP A 26 0.21 -8.39 4.56
CA TRP A 26 1.11 -7.28 4.28
C TRP A 26 0.72 -6.62 2.97
N TYR A 27 1.05 -5.34 2.87
CA TYR A 27 0.77 -4.51 1.70
C TYR A 27 1.98 -3.66 1.35
N CYS A 28 2.20 -3.46 0.06
CA CYS A 28 3.08 -2.42 -0.47
C CYS A 28 2.23 -1.33 -1.10
N TYR A 29 2.63 -0.07 -0.96
CA TYR A 29 1.86 1.06 -1.48
C TYR A 29 2.75 2.14 -2.09
N LEU A 30 2.16 2.89 -3.01
CA LEU A 30 2.72 4.10 -3.60
C LEU A 30 1.86 5.30 -3.21
N LEU A 31 2.49 6.31 -2.61
CA LEU A 31 1.88 7.60 -2.33
C LEU A 31 2.39 8.67 -3.30
N VAL A 32 1.50 9.56 -3.68
CA VAL A 32 1.81 10.77 -4.45
C VAL A 32 1.46 12.01 -3.63
N ASN A 33 2.35 13.00 -3.65
CA ASN A 33 2.07 14.29 -3.07
C ASN A 33 1.10 15.08 -3.96
N THR A 34 0.02 15.60 -3.38
CA THR A 34 -1.02 16.37 -4.09
C THR A 34 -0.95 17.87 -3.84
N SER A 35 0.04 18.35 -3.10
CA SER A 35 0.18 19.77 -2.77
C SER A 35 0.71 20.54 -3.98
N ALA A 36 -0.09 21.49 -4.48
CA ALA A 36 0.18 22.23 -5.73
C ALA A 36 1.54 22.95 -5.77
N SER A 37 2.12 23.26 -4.61
CA SER A 37 3.39 24.00 -4.49
C SER A 37 4.64 23.12 -4.42
N GLN A 38 4.51 21.80 -4.32
CA GLN A 38 5.66 20.91 -4.16
C GLN A 38 5.81 19.97 -5.33
N ASN A 39 7.04 19.92 -5.85
CA ASN A 39 7.52 18.98 -6.86
C ASN A 39 6.90 17.59 -6.62
N ARG A 40 6.36 16.93 -7.66
CA ARG A 40 5.55 15.68 -7.60
C ARG A 40 6.31 14.52 -6.93
N ARG A 41 6.47 14.59 -5.61
CA ARG A 41 7.18 13.62 -4.78
C ARG A 41 6.34 12.36 -4.65
N THR A 42 7.02 11.24 -4.64
CA THR A 42 6.42 9.93 -4.40
C THR A 42 7.05 9.28 -3.18
N TYR A 43 6.32 8.35 -2.58
CA TYR A 43 6.79 7.53 -1.47
C TYR A 43 6.33 6.10 -1.65
N ILE A 44 7.24 5.14 -1.48
CA ILE A 44 6.93 3.70 -1.49
C ILE A 44 7.23 3.17 -0.08
N GLY A 45 6.32 2.37 0.46
CA GLY A 45 6.51 1.68 1.72
C GLY A 45 5.66 0.41 1.84
N ALA A 46 5.90 -0.34 2.91
CA ALA A 46 5.13 -1.52 3.29
C ALA A 46 4.45 -1.37 4.66
N THR A 47 3.31 -2.04 4.84
CA THR A 47 2.57 -2.06 6.12
C THR A 47 1.52 -3.16 6.16
N VAL A 48 1.06 -3.53 7.36
CA VAL A 48 -0.14 -4.36 7.57
C VAL A 48 -1.44 -3.53 7.64
N ASN A 49 -1.36 -2.20 7.77
CA ASN A 49 -2.54 -1.33 7.84
C ASN A 49 -2.35 -0.05 6.98
N PRO A 50 -2.73 -0.10 5.69
CA PRO A 50 -2.51 0.99 4.73
C PRO A 50 -3.22 2.29 5.09
N ASP A 51 -4.44 2.23 5.64
CA ASP A 51 -5.24 3.42 5.97
C ASP A 51 -4.66 4.15 7.18
N ARG A 52 -4.33 3.39 8.23
CA ARG A 52 -3.63 3.95 9.39
C ARG A 52 -2.32 4.59 8.97
N ARG A 53 -1.54 3.94 8.09
CA ARG A 53 -0.27 4.47 7.62
C ARG A 53 -0.44 5.73 6.76
N LEU A 54 -1.47 5.81 5.92
CA LEU A 54 -1.78 7.01 5.16
C LEU A 54 -2.12 8.20 6.07
N ARG A 55 -2.94 7.99 7.10
CA ARG A 55 -3.26 9.00 8.12
C ARG A 55 -2.02 9.49 8.88
N GLN A 56 -1.09 8.58 9.20
CA GLN A 56 0.20 8.94 9.79
C GLN A 56 1.05 9.83 8.85
N HIS A 57 1.07 9.54 7.55
CA HIS A 57 1.78 10.35 6.56
C HIS A 57 1.13 11.74 6.35
N ASN A 58 -0.19 11.82 6.45
CA ASN A 58 -0.94 13.08 6.36
C ASN A 58 -0.92 13.92 7.64
N GLY A 59 -0.34 13.39 8.73
CA GLY A 59 -0.25 14.06 10.03
C GLY A 59 -1.51 13.96 10.88
N ASP A 60 -2.52 13.18 10.46
CA ASP A 60 -3.75 12.95 11.25
C ASP A 60 -3.49 12.04 12.45
N LEU A 61 -2.41 11.25 12.41
CA LEU A 61 -1.96 10.35 13.49
C LEU A 61 -0.45 10.51 13.71
N VAL A 62 0.00 10.27 14.96
CA VAL A 62 1.42 10.24 15.31
C VAL A 62 2.15 9.04 14.70
N GLY A 63 3.46 9.18 14.47
CA GLY A 63 4.32 8.11 13.97
C GLY A 63 4.49 8.06 12.45
N GLY A 64 4.19 9.15 11.74
CA GLY A 64 4.56 9.32 10.33
C GLY A 64 6.07 9.43 10.11
N ALA A 65 6.54 9.08 8.90
CA ALA A 65 7.95 9.26 8.56
C ALA A 65 8.29 10.76 8.44
N ARG A 66 9.43 11.20 9.00
CA ARG A 66 9.85 12.63 8.98
C ARG A 66 9.82 13.25 7.58
N ALA A 67 10.17 12.48 6.55
CA ALA A 67 10.17 12.93 5.15
C ALA A 67 8.77 13.27 4.59
N THR A 68 7.71 12.85 5.29
CA THR A 68 6.30 12.99 4.86
C THR A 68 5.53 14.08 5.59
N HIS A 69 6.09 14.68 6.64
CA HIS A 69 5.44 15.74 7.42
C HIS A 69 5.15 17.00 6.57
N GLY A 70 4.05 17.68 6.89
CA GLY A 70 3.67 18.98 6.28
C GLY A 70 3.18 18.87 4.83
N LYS A 71 2.75 17.69 4.40
CA LYS A 71 2.37 17.38 3.02
C LYS A 71 1.04 16.66 2.98
N LYS A 72 0.29 16.84 1.89
CA LYS A 72 -0.87 16.01 1.57
C LYS A 72 -0.48 14.88 0.62
N TRP A 73 -0.77 13.66 1.05
CA TRP A 73 -0.50 12.43 0.34
C TRP A 73 -1.81 11.75 -0.03
N ARG A 74 -1.83 11.23 -1.26
CA ARG A 74 -2.88 10.35 -1.76
C ARG A 74 -2.26 9.01 -2.13
N ARG A 75 -2.99 7.92 -1.88
CA ARG A 75 -2.58 6.59 -2.32
C ARG A 75 -2.82 6.48 -3.82
N ALA A 76 -1.75 6.26 -4.58
CA ALA A 76 -1.82 6.04 -6.03
C ALA A 76 -1.97 4.55 -6.34
N VAL A 77 -1.23 3.70 -5.61
CA VAL A 77 -1.27 2.23 -5.77
C VAL A 77 -1.28 1.54 -4.42
N LEU A 78 -2.06 0.48 -4.29
CA LEU A 78 -2.01 -0.49 -3.18
C LEU A 78 -1.87 -1.91 -3.72
N ILE A 79 -0.92 -2.66 -3.20
CA ILE A 79 -0.65 -4.05 -3.59
C ILE A 79 -0.76 -4.89 -2.33
N GLY A 80 -1.64 -5.89 -2.35
CA GLY A 80 -1.85 -6.83 -1.24
C GLY A 80 -1.44 -8.26 -1.60
N GLY A 81 -1.69 -9.20 -0.69
CA GLY A 81 -1.49 -10.64 -0.95
C GLY A 81 -0.08 -11.17 -0.69
N PHE A 82 0.75 -10.39 0.01
CA PHE A 82 2.06 -10.85 0.46
C PHE A 82 1.90 -11.86 1.61
N GLY A 83 2.58 -13.00 1.53
CA GLY A 83 2.56 -14.07 2.53
C GLY A 83 3.27 -13.72 3.85
N GLY A 84 3.90 -12.54 3.93
CA GLY A 84 4.48 -12.01 5.15
C GLY A 84 5.38 -10.79 4.94
N GLU A 85 5.92 -10.29 6.05
CA GLU A 85 6.75 -9.07 6.08
C GLU A 85 7.96 -9.14 5.13
N ARG A 86 8.68 -10.27 5.16
CA ARG A 86 9.91 -10.43 4.36
C ARG A 86 9.62 -10.33 2.86
N GLU A 87 8.48 -10.85 2.42
CA GLU A 87 8.09 -10.79 1.02
C GLU A 87 7.73 -9.35 0.61
N ALA A 88 6.91 -8.69 1.43
CA ALA A 88 6.55 -7.29 1.21
C ALA A 88 7.78 -6.36 1.20
N LEU A 89 8.72 -6.52 2.14
CA LEU A 89 9.94 -5.72 2.17
C LEU A 89 10.87 -5.98 0.97
N ARG A 90 10.95 -7.24 0.49
CA ARG A 90 11.68 -7.55 -0.74
C ARG A 90 11.06 -6.88 -1.95
N PHE A 91 9.74 -6.95 -2.07
CA PHE A 91 9.00 -6.28 -3.13
C PHE A 91 9.21 -4.77 -3.09
N GLU A 92 9.05 -4.15 -1.92
CA GLU A 92 9.28 -2.72 -1.70
C GLU A 92 10.69 -2.29 -2.13
N TRP A 93 11.70 -3.08 -1.77
CA TRP A 93 13.09 -2.81 -2.12
C TRP A 93 13.31 -2.87 -3.64
N TRP A 94 12.83 -3.93 -4.29
CA TRP A 94 12.95 -4.08 -5.75
C TRP A 94 12.21 -2.97 -6.48
N TRP A 95 11.01 -2.63 -6.04
CA TRP A 95 10.24 -1.53 -6.61
C TRP A 95 11.01 -0.21 -6.51
N LYS A 96 11.59 0.09 -5.34
CA LYS A 96 12.44 1.27 -5.15
C LYS A 96 13.68 1.25 -6.04
N ARG A 97 14.33 0.10 -6.17
CA ARG A 97 15.57 -0.11 -6.92
C ARG A 97 15.35 0.09 -8.43
N LEU A 98 14.38 -0.62 -8.99
CA LEU A 98 14.06 -0.59 -10.42
C LEU A 98 13.60 0.80 -10.89
N SER A 99 12.95 1.56 -10.00
CA SER A 99 12.53 2.93 -10.31
C SER A 99 13.69 3.92 -10.51
N ARG A 100 14.91 3.66 -10.01
CA ARG A 100 16.00 4.66 -10.02
C ARG A 100 16.57 4.96 -11.41
N GLY A 101 16.30 4.10 -12.39
CA GLY A 101 16.72 4.27 -13.79
C GLY A 101 15.56 4.22 -14.78
N ALA A 102 14.32 4.20 -14.29
CA ALA A 102 13.13 4.17 -15.13
C ALA A 102 12.85 5.58 -15.70
N PRO A 103 12.27 5.66 -16.91
CA PRO A 103 12.01 6.93 -17.57
C PRO A 103 10.86 7.71 -16.90
N GLY A 104 10.81 9.02 -17.18
CA GLY A 104 9.70 9.89 -16.80
C GLY A 104 9.85 10.57 -15.43
N SER A 105 8.75 11.20 -15.00
CA SER A 105 8.60 11.79 -13.68
C SER A 105 8.70 10.74 -12.57
N PRO A 106 8.88 11.14 -11.29
CA PRO A 106 8.97 10.18 -10.20
C PRO A 106 7.80 9.20 -10.11
N LEU A 107 6.58 9.62 -10.50
CA LEU A 107 5.41 8.75 -10.52
C LEU A 107 5.46 7.77 -11.70
N GLU A 108 5.73 8.26 -12.92
CA GLU A 108 5.85 7.42 -14.12
C GLU A 108 6.96 6.37 -13.96
N ALA A 109 8.11 6.75 -13.42
CA ALA A 109 9.20 5.83 -13.12
C ALA A 109 8.79 4.73 -12.12
N ARG A 110 7.97 5.06 -11.10
CA ARG A 110 7.43 4.05 -10.16
C ARG A 110 6.46 3.11 -10.86
N MET A 111 5.59 3.63 -11.71
CA MET A 111 4.59 2.83 -12.43
C MET A 111 5.22 1.89 -13.46
N HIS A 112 6.21 2.39 -14.21
CA HIS A 112 6.97 1.58 -15.15
C HIS A 112 7.68 0.43 -14.42
N ALA A 113 8.37 0.73 -13.31
CA ALA A 113 9.03 -0.29 -12.50
C ALA A 113 8.03 -1.31 -11.91
N LEU A 114 6.84 -0.85 -11.49
CA LEU A 114 5.79 -1.73 -10.98
C LEU A 114 5.33 -2.72 -12.04
N SER A 115 5.08 -2.27 -13.27
CA SER A 115 4.62 -3.13 -14.37
C SER A 115 5.57 -4.31 -14.60
N GLY A 116 6.88 -4.03 -14.72
CA GLY A 116 7.89 -5.09 -14.87
C GLY A 116 7.95 -6.01 -13.64
N LEU A 117 7.92 -5.44 -12.43
CA LEU A 117 7.96 -6.23 -11.21
C LEU A 117 6.73 -7.15 -11.06
N MET A 118 5.53 -6.71 -11.45
CA MET A 118 4.32 -7.54 -11.45
C MET A 118 4.44 -8.71 -12.44
N ALA A 119 4.98 -8.46 -13.63
CA ALA A 119 5.21 -9.50 -14.63
C ALA A 119 6.21 -10.56 -14.13
N ASP A 120 7.33 -10.12 -13.56
CA ASP A 120 8.38 -11.01 -13.05
C ASP A 120 7.94 -11.80 -11.81
N TRP A 121 7.20 -11.17 -10.89
CA TRP A 121 6.74 -11.82 -9.66
C TRP A 121 5.70 -12.91 -9.93
N SER A 122 4.88 -12.72 -10.97
CA SER A 122 3.90 -13.72 -11.43
C SER A 122 4.58 -14.98 -12.01
N GLN A 123 5.72 -14.82 -12.68
CA GLN A 123 6.41 -15.94 -13.34
C GLN A 123 7.24 -16.82 -12.39
N GLN A 124 7.59 -16.33 -11.20
CA GLN A 124 8.47 -17.04 -10.25
C GLN A 124 7.74 -18.03 -9.32
N GLY A 125 6.46 -18.34 -9.57
CA GLY A 125 5.71 -19.31 -8.75
C GLY A 125 5.30 -18.78 -7.37
N TYR A 126 5.49 -17.49 -7.08
CA TYR A 126 4.95 -16.81 -5.88
C TYR A 126 3.45 -16.48 -6.01
N THR A 127 2.73 -17.13 -6.92
CA THR A 127 1.36 -16.76 -7.31
C THR A 127 0.37 -17.39 -6.32
N SER A 128 -0.51 -16.61 -5.69
CA SER A 128 -1.87 -16.44 -6.24
C SER A 128 -2.65 -15.25 -5.64
N GLN A 129 -2.03 -14.36 -4.86
CA GLN A 129 -2.79 -13.32 -4.13
C GLN A 129 -2.37 -11.87 -4.42
N LEU A 130 -1.30 -11.65 -5.20
CA LEU A 130 -0.86 -10.28 -5.48
C LEU A 130 -1.85 -9.55 -6.39
N VAL A 131 -2.57 -8.60 -5.83
CA VAL A 131 -3.58 -7.80 -6.53
C VAL A 131 -3.33 -6.32 -6.32
N VAL A 132 -3.49 -5.55 -7.38
CA VAL A 132 -3.60 -4.10 -7.27
C VAL A 132 -4.99 -3.78 -6.76
N LEU A 133 -5.09 -3.39 -5.50
CA LEU A 133 -6.35 -3.12 -4.81
C LEU A 133 -6.91 -1.73 -5.11
N GLU A 134 -6.02 -0.77 -5.36
CA GLU A 134 -6.37 0.60 -5.74
C GLU A 134 -5.37 1.09 -6.79
N ASN A 135 -5.88 1.70 -7.86
CA ASN A 135 -5.08 2.46 -8.84
C ASN A 135 -5.86 3.71 -9.25
N SER A 136 -5.37 4.89 -8.89
CA SER A 136 -6.10 6.16 -9.05
C SER A 136 -5.31 7.22 -9.82
N ILE A 137 -4.56 6.76 -10.82
CA ILE A 137 -3.81 7.62 -11.75
C ILE A 137 -4.76 8.16 -12.81
#